data_AF-A0A813SMF0-F1
#
_entry.id   AF-A0A813SMF0-F1
#
_cell.length_a   1.000
_cell.length_b   1.000
_cell.length_c   1.000
_cell.angle_alpha   90.00
_cell.angle_beta   90.00
_cell.angle_gamma   90.00
#
_symmetry.space_group_name_H-M   'P 1'
#
loop_
_entity.id
_entity.type
_entity.pdbx_description
1 polymer ?
#
loop_
_entity_poly.entity_id
_entity_poly.type
_entity_poly.pdbx_seq_one_letter_code
_entity_poly.pdbx_strand_id
1 'polypeptide(L)'
;MSCIIYHNKDYYRATIISTNGNGYAVKCIDYEYIVQDININDLYCLPEDEIFFSALLAKKCRLYDVDYENHEKALNDFKSIPSRIRQSGIIQL
;
A
#
# COMPACT_ATOMS: atom_id res chain seq x y z
N MET A 1 -7.63 10.21 8.45
CA MET A 1 -7.96 11.31 7.50
C MET A 1 -7.36 10.96 6.15
N SER A 2 -8.16 10.99 5.08
CA SER A 2 -7.67 10.72 3.72
C SER A 2 -7.06 11.96 3.11
N CYS A 3 -5.97 11.78 2.36
CA CYS A 3 -5.20 12.86 1.74
C CYS A 3 -4.56 12.39 0.43
N ILE A 4 -3.99 13.33 -0.30
CA ILE A 4 -3.01 13.04 -1.35
C ILE A 4 -1.62 13.30 -0.79
N ILE A 5 -0.66 12.44 -1.14
CA ILE A 5 0.75 12.68 -0.85
C ILE A 5 1.56 12.74 -2.15
N TYR A 6 2.60 13.56 -2.16
CA TYR A 6 3.64 13.52 -3.19
C TYR A 6 4.85 12.73 -2.68
N HIS A 7 5.19 11.65 -3.36
CA HIS A 7 6.29 10.77 -2.95
C HIS A 7 6.95 10.14 -4.18
N ASN A 8 8.28 10.04 -4.22
CA ASN A 8 9.01 9.46 -5.35
C ASN A 8 8.63 10.01 -6.74
N LYS A 9 8.31 11.30 -6.82
CA LYS A 9 7.90 12.02 -8.04
C LYS A 9 6.48 11.69 -8.57
N ASP A 10 5.65 11.03 -7.77
CA ASP A 10 4.26 10.71 -8.10
C ASP A 10 3.29 11.08 -6.97
N TYR A 11 2.00 11.15 -7.29
CA TYR A 11 0.93 11.44 -6.34
C TYR A 11 0.14 10.18 -6.00
N TYR A 12 -0.16 10.00 -4.71
CA TYR A 12 -0.85 8.81 -4.19
C TYR A 12 -2.00 9.20 -3.28
N ARG A 13 -3.11 8.44 -3.35
CA ARG A 13 -4.14 8.47 -2.31
C ARG A 13 -3.61 7.80 -1.05
N ALA A 14 -3.73 8.47 0.08
CA ALA A 14 -3.25 7.96 1.35
C ALA A 14 -4.21 8.24 2.50
N THR A 15 -4.00 7.54 3.61
CA THR A 15 -4.61 7.83 4.90
C THR A 15 -3.52 8.10 5.92
N ILE A 16 -3.62 9.22 6.65
CA ILE A 16 -2.74 9.50 7.79
C ILE A 16 -3.00 8.44 8.87
N ILE A 17 -1.96 7.71 9.27
CA ILE A 17 -2.02 6.67 10.31
C ILE A 17 -1.41 7.12 11.63
N SER A 18 -0.40 7.98 11.61
CA SER A 18 0.13 8.62 12.80
C SER A 18 0.77 9.97 12.49
N THR A 19 0.86 10.80 13.51
CA THR A 19 1.61 12.05 13.51
C THR A 19 2.83 11.86 14.40
N ASN A 20 4.02 12.10 13.85
CA ASN A 20 5.26 12.09 14.59
C ASN A 20 5.73 13.54 14.70
N GLY A 21 6.55 13.91 15.69
CA GLY A 21 6.91 15.32 15.96
C GLY A 21 7.47 16.11 14.76
N ASN A 22 7.99 15.43 13.74
CA ASN A 22 8.57 16.03 12.53
C ASN A 22 7.79 15.73 11.23
N GLY A 23 6.64 15.05 11.27
CA GLY A 23 5.91 14.70 10.04
C GLY A 23 4.78 13.69 10.23
N TYR A 24 4.35 13.10 9.11
CA TYR A 24 3.22 12.17 9.06
C TYR A 24 3.68 10.80 8.63
N ALA A 25 3.17 9.76 9.31
CA ALA A 25 3.13 8.43 8.75
C ALA A 25 1.80 8.26 8.01
N VAL A 26 1.88 7.81 6.78
CA VAL A 26 0.72 7.66 5.89
C VAL A 26 0.72 6.28 5.26
N LYS A 27 -0.46 5.75 4.99
CA LYS A 27 -0.66 4.49 4.27
C LYS A 27 -1.23 4.78 2.89
N CYS A 28 -0.52 4.42 1.82
CA CYS A 28 -1.01 4.52 0.44
C CYS A 28 -2.13 3.51 0.22
N ILE A 29 -3.38 3.96 0.11
CA ILE A 29 -4.55 3.08 0.20
C ILE A 29 -4.76 2.18 -1.03
N ASP A 30 -4.16 2.55 -2.17
CA ASP A 30 -4.21 1.77 -3.41
C ASP A 30 -3.09 0.73 -3.55
N TYR A 31 -2.12 0.76 -2.64
CA TYR A 31 -0.92 -0.08 -2.69
C TYR A 31 -0.59 -0.75 -1.35
N GLU A 32 -1.26 -0.35 -0.26
CA GLU A 32 -1.14 -0.87 1.11
C GLU A 32 0.24 -0.70 1.79
N TYR A 33 1.22 -0.01 1.17
CA TYR A 33 2.49 0.31 1.84
C TYR A 33 2.42 1.61 2.66
N ILE A 34 3.32 1.71 3.63
CA ILE A 34 3.43 2.85 4.55
C ILE A 34 4.60 3.72 4.11
N VAL A 35 4.38 5.04 4.07
CA VAL A 35 5.44 6.04 3.95
C VAL A 35 5.56 6.77 5.27
N GLN A 36 6.80 6.90 5.74
CA GLN A 36 7.14 7.58 6.98
C GLN A 36 7.65 8.99 6.67
N ASP A 37 7.61 9.85 7.69
CA ASP A 37 8.25 11.17 7.67
C ASP A 37 7.81 12.08 6.51
N ILE A 38 6.55 11.98 6.08
CA ILE A 38 5.97 12.88 5.09
C ILE A 38 5.89 14.29 5.68
N ASN A 39 6.42 15.28 4.95
CA ASN A 39 6.31 16.69 5.32
C ASN A 39 4.91 17.22 5.00
N ILE A 40 4.46 18.22 5.76
CA ILE A 40 3.18 18.89 5.48
C ILE A 40 3.11 19.48 4.05
N ASN A 41 4.24 19.91 3.49
CA ASN A 41 4.32 20.45 2.13
C ASN A 41 4.07 19.40 1.04
N ASP A 42 4.25 18.12 1.38
CA ASP A 42 4.01 16.98 0.49
C ASP A 42 2.64 16.35 0.75
N LEU A 43 1.81 16.97 1.61
CA LEU A 43 0.49 16.49 1.99
C LEU A 43 -0.58 17.47 1.51
N TYR A 44 -1.52 16.97 0.70
CA TYR A 44 -2.55 17.77 0.08
C TYR A 44 -3.92 17.26 0.49
N CYS A 45 -4.88 18.20 0.59
CA CYS A 45 -6.27 17.83 0.74
C CYS A 45 -6.70 17.00 -0.47
N LEU A 46 -7.38 15.89 -0.20
CA LEU A 46 -8.02 15.12 -1.25
C LEU A 46 -9.23 15.95 -1.74
N PRO A 47 -9.35 16.22 -3.05
CA PRO A 47 -10.53 16.91 -3.59
C PRO A 47 -11.81 16.14 -3.26
N GLU A 48 -12.93 16.84 -3.07
CA GLU A 48 -14.24 16.21 -2.79
C GLU A 48 -14.83 15.45 -4.00
N ASP A 49 -14.09 15.42 -5.11
CA ASP A 49 -14.50 14.87 -6.40
C ASP A 49 -14.42 13.32 -6.46
N GLU A 50 -14.80 12.74 -7.60
CA GLU A 50 -14.94 11.29 -7.90
C GLU A 50 -13.77 10.39 -7.46
N ILE A 51 -12.58 10.96 -7.26
CA ILE A 51 -11.39 10.27 -6.75
C ILE A 51 -11.64 9.70 -5.33
N PHE A 52 -12.52 10.30 -4.52
CA PHE A 52 -12.91 9.76 -3.22
C PHE A 52 -13.81 8.51 -3.33
N PHE A 53 -14.70 8.48 -4.32
CA PHE A 53 -15.66 7.38 -4.51
C PHE A 53 -15.09 6.18 -5.25
N SER A 54 -13.90 6.36 -5.84
CA SER A 54 -13.20 5.29 -6.52
C SER A 54 -12.80 4.20 -5.52
N ALA A 55 -13.20 2.96 -5.80
CA ALA A 55 -12.90 1.81 -4.97
C ALA A 55 -11.38 1.70 -4.70
N LEU A 56 -11.03 1.15 -3.54
CA LEU A 56 -9.63 0.84 -3.22
C LEU A 56 -9.13 -0.22 -4.19
N LEU A 57 -7.96 0.04 -4.78
CA LEU A 57 -7.37 -0.89 -5.75
C LEU A 57 -6.67 -2.06 -5.05
N ALA A 58 -6.11 -1.84 -3.87
CA ALA A 58 -5.45 -2.88 -3.11
C ALA A 58 -6.45 -3.70 -2.28
N LYS A 59 -6.28 -5.02 -2.31
CA LYS A 59 -7.00 -5.97 -1.46
C LYS A 59 -6.00 -6.77 -0.66
N LYS A 60 -6.19 -6.79 0.67
CA LYS A 60 -5.40 -7.61 1.56
C LYS A 60 -5.83 -9.08 1.42
N CYS A 61 -4.90 -9.93 1.01
CA CYS A 61 -5.11 -11.36 0.86
C CYS A 61 -4.16 -12.13 1.79
N ARG A 62 -4.50 -13.39 2.07
CA ARG A 62 -3.63 -14.35 2.75
C ARG A 62 -3.30 -15.48 1.77
N LEU A 63 -2.05 -15.93 1.76
CA LEU A 63 -1.67 -17.15 1.06
C LEU A 63 -2.18 -18.36 1.84
N TYR A 64 -2.97 -19.20 1.20
CA TYR A 64 -3.54 -20.41 1.79
C TYR A 64 -2.43 -21.47 1.97
N ASP A 65 -2.59 -22.37 2.95
CA ASP A 65 -1.65 -23.46 3.28
C ASP A 65 -0.20 -23.06 3.55
N VAL A 66 0.03 -21.80 3.96
CA VAL A 66 1.32 -21.34 4.49
C VAL A 66 1.21 -21.08 5.98
N ASP A 67 1.88 -21.93 6.74
CA ASP A 67 2.02 -21.81 8.18
C ASP A 67 3.12 -20.81 8.55
N TYR A 68 3.03 -20.26 9.76
CA TYR A 68 3.97 -19.22 10.23
C TYR A 68 5.43 -19.69 10.19
N GLU A 69 5.69 -20.96 10.50
CA GLU A 69 7.04 -21.55 10.50
C GLU A 69 7.68 -21.60 9.11
N ASN A 70 6.87 -21.66 8.05
CA ASN A 70 7.32 -21.74 6.66
C ASN A 70 7.18 -20.41 5.91
N HIS A 71 6.81 -19.33 6.60
CA HIS A 71 6.50 -18.04 6.00
C HIS A 71 7.66 -17.47 5.16
N GLU A 72 8.88 -17.50 5.69
CA GLU A 72 10.06 -16.96 5.00
C GLU A 72 10.36 -17.73 3.70
N LYS A 73 10.25 -19.07 3.73
CA LYS A 73 10.44 -19.90 2.55
C LYS A 73 9.36 -19.60 1.51
N ALA A 74 8.09 -19.61 1.90
CA ALA A 74 6.98 -19.31 1.01
C ALA A 74 7.07 -17.89 0.41
N LEU A 75 7.53 -16.91 1.20
CA LEU A 75 7.75 -15.54 0.74
C LEU A 75 8.86 -15.47 -0.32
N ASN A 76 9.97 -16.20 -0.11
CA ASN A 76 11.06 -16.24 -1.08
C ASN A 76 10.66 -16.96 -2.37
N ASP A 77 9.94 -18.09 -2.25
CA ASP A 77 9.39 -18.82 -3.39
C ASP A 77 8.42 -17.91 -4.18
N PHE A 78 7.53 -17.20 -3.50
CA PHE A 78 6.64 -16.23 -4.13
C PHE A 78 7.40 -15.07 -4.82
N LYS A 79 8.48 -14.56 -4.21
CA LYS A 79 9.32 -13.49 -4.80
C LYS A 79 10.04 -13.95 -6.07
N SER A 80 10.34 -15.24 -6.18
CA SER A 80 10.97 -15.85 -7.36
C SER A 80 10.01 -15.96 -8.56
N ILE A 81 8.70 -15.96 -8.32
CA ILE A 81 7.68 -15.96 -9.39
C ILE A 81 7.74 -14.63 -10.15
N PRO A 82 7.80 -14.63 -11.51
CA PRO A 82 7.79 -13.41 -12.31
C PRO A 82 6.62 -12.49 -11.97
N SER A 83 6.88 -11.18 -11.87
CA SER A 83 5.90 -10.16 -11.46
C SER A 83 4.60 -10.19 -12.25
N ARG A 84 4.65 -10.49 -13.55
CA ARG A 84 3.48 -10.63 -14.44
C ARG A 84 2.50 -11.73 -14.03
N ILE A 85 2.97 -12.77 -13.31
CA ILE A 85 2.16 -13.89 -12.84
C ILE A 85 1.57 -13.59 -11.45
N ARG A 86 2.29 -12.83 -10.62
CA ARG A 86 1.82 -12.44 -9.27
C ARG A 86 0.58 -11.53 -9.29
N GLN A 87 0.38 -10.78 -10.37
CA GLN A 87 -0.71 -9.80 -10.50
C GLN A 87 -2.05 -10.41 -10.94
N SER A 88 -2.08 -11.66 -11.41
CA SER A 88 -3.31 -12.27 -11.96
C SER A 88 -4.24 -12.88 -10.91
N GLY A 89 -3.87 -12.89 -9.62
CA GLY A 89 -4.68 -13.49 -8.55
C GLY A 89 -4.78 -15.03 -8.63
N ILE A 90 -4.07 -15.67 -9.55
CA ILE A 90 -4.03 -17.14 -9.71
C ILE A 90 -2.69 -17.62 -9.16
N ILE A 91 -2.61 -17.75 -7.84
CA ILE A 91 -1.60 -18.59 -7.21
C ILE A 91 -2.38 -19.55 -6.31
N GLN A 92 -2.80 -20.67 -6.91
CA GLN A 92 -3.04 -21.91 -6.19
C GLN A 92 -1.68 -22.60 -6.12
N LEU A 93 -1.10 -22.67 -4.92
CA LEU A 93 -0.02 -23.60 -4.61
C LEU A 93 -0.62 -24.95 -4.23
#